data_AF-A0A0C3QPG0-F1
#
_entry.id   AF-A0A0C3QPG0-F1
#
_cell.length_a   1.000
_cell.length_b   1.000
_cell.length_c   1.000
_cell.angle_alpha   90.00
_cell.angle_beta   90.00
_cell.angle_gamma   90.00
#
_symmetry.space_group_name_H-M   'P 1'
#
loop_
_entity.id
_entity.type
_entity.pdbx_description
1 polymer ?
#
loop_
_entity_poly.entity_id
_entity_poly.type
_entity_poly.pdbx_seq_one_letter_code
_entity_poly.pdbx_strand_id
1 'polypeptide(L)'
;MALKQLSARSERLAGLPEQQRKEAEAKLKWEKAEARLEGEKVKDDVTKLKKALKRKEKEKHKMREKWEERKQAVKDDIAARDKKRTDNIAMRHDRKKNKGSKARPGFEGGKTFGKGKTNSG
;
A
#
# COMPACT_ATOMS: atom_id res chain seq x y z
N MET A 1 1.20 15.17 21.83
CA MET A 1 1.63 15.79 23.10
C MET A 1 1.24 17.26 23.17
N ALA A 2 1.53 18.09 22.16
CA ALA A 2 1.15 19.52 22.15
C ALA A 2 -0.34 19.82 22.40
N LEU A 3 -1.28 19.12 21.76
CA LEU A 3 -2.72 19.36 21.97
C LEU A 3 -3.18 19.04 23.40
N LYS A 4 -2.59 17.99 24.02
CA LYS A 4 -2.87 17.59 25.40
C LYS A 4 -2.27 18.56 26.41
N GLN A 5 -1.09 19.10 26.13
CA GLN A 5 -0.46 20.13 26.94
C GLN A 5 -1.29 21.43 26.90
N LEU A 6 -1.85 21.77 25.74
CA LEU A 6 -2.73 22.93 25.59
C LEU A 6 -4.07 22.78 26.32
N SER A 7 -4.69 21.60 26.28
CA SER A 7 -5.93 21.35 27.02
C SER A 7 -5.69 21.36 28.54
N ALA A 8 -4.64 20.68 29.01
CA ALA A 8 -4.26 20.67 30.43
C ALA A 8 -3.92 22.08 30.94
N ARG A 9 -3.33 22.93 30.09
CA ARG A 9 -3.04 24.33 30.42
C ARG A 9 -4.31 25.18 30.48
N SER A 10 -5.26 24.99 29.55
CA SER A 10 -6.56 25.69 29.63
C SER A 10 -7.38 25.27 30.84
N GLU A 11 -7.32 23.99 31.22
CA GLU A 11 -7.99 23.46 32.42
C GLU A 11 -7.39 24.05 33.70
N ARG A 12 -6.05 24.12 33.81
CA ARG A 12 -5.38 24.80 34.92
C ARG A 12 -5.74 26.28 35.02
N LEU A 13 -5.79 26.98 33.88
CA LEU A 13 -6.18 28.39 33.88
C LEU A 13 -7.66 28.58 34.23
N ALA A 14 -8.54 27.61 33.97
CA ALA A 14 -9.97 27.70 34.31
C ALA A 14 -10.25 27.53 35.81
N GLY A 15 -9.36 26.88 36.56
CA GLY A 15 -9.50 26.71 38.02
C GLY A 15 -8.92 27.85 38.87
N LEU A 16 -8.27 28.85 38.27
CA LEU A 16 -7.64 29.96 39.00
C LEU A 16 -8.54 31.20 39.08
N PRO A 17 -8.50 31.97 40.19
CA PRO A 17 -9.21 33.25 40.31
C PRO A 17 -8.67 34.30 39.32
N GLU A 18 -9.53 35.24 38.93
CA GLU A 18 -9.31 36.10 37.76
C GLU A 18 -8.07 37.01 37.84
N GLN A 19 -7.65 37.43 39.04
CA GLN A 19 -6.42 38.19 39.22
C GLN A 19 -5.17 37.35 38.94
N GLN A 20 -5.09 36.15 39.51
CA GLN A 20 -3.97 35.23 39.28
C GLN A 20 -3.92 34.77 37.82
N ARG A 21 -5.09 34.69 37.16
CA ARG A 21 -5.19 34.37 35.73
C ARG A 21 -4.52 35.44 34.86
N LYS A 22 -4.80 36.72 35.12
CA LYS A 22 -4.21 37.85 34.38
C LYS A 22 -2.69 37.95 34.59
N GLU A 23 -2.22 37.72 35.82
CA GLU A 23 -0.77 37.69 36.11
C GLU A 23 -0.06 36.52 35.42
N ALA A 24 -0.67 35.32 35.44
CA ALA A 24 -0.14 34.16 34.76
C ALA A 24 -0.10 34.38 33.24
N GLU A 25 -1.15 34.94 32.64
CA GLU A 25 -1.18 35.26 31.21
C GLU A 25 -0.13 36.30 30.82
N ALA A 26 0.10 37.32 31.65
CA ALA A 26 1.14 38.31 31.42
C ALA A 26 2.53 37.69 31.41
N LYS A 27 2.88 36.90 32.44
CA LYS A 27 4.16 36.17 32.52
C LYS A 27 4.37 35.26 31.32
N LEU A 28 3.35 34.48 30.98
CA LEU A 28 3.38 33.56 29.84
C LEU A 28 3.53 34.27 28.49
N LYS A 29 3.00 35.49 28.35
CA LYS A 29 3.16 36.30 27.14
C LYS A 29 4.61 36.76 26.98
N TRP A 30 5.26 37.15 28.07
CA TRP A 30 6.67 37.57 28.08
C TRP A 30 7.61 36.39 27.82
N GLU A 31 7.43 35.26 28.53
CA GLU A 31 8.19 34.03 28.28
C GLU A 31 8.09 33.58 26.81
N LYS A 32 6.88 33.67 26.23
CA LYS A 32 6.66 33.34 24.83
C LYS A 32 7.32 34.32 23.87
N ALA A 33 7.41 35.59 24.25
CA ALA A 33 8.11 36.60 23.45
C ALA A 33 9.62 36.36 23.50
N GLU A 34 10.16 36.06 24.68
CA GLU A 34 11.57 35.71 24.89
C GLU A 34 11.96 34.46 24.11
N ALA A 35 11.20 33.37 24.24
CA ALA A 35 11.45 32.13 23.48
C ALA A 35 11.43 32.35 21.96
N ARG A 36 10.60 33.27 21.46
CA ARG A 36 10.60 33.64 20.03
C ARG A 36 11.82 34.46 19.62
N LEU A 37 12.31 35.32 20.50
CA LEU A 37 13.53 36.10 20.27
C LEU A 37 14.77 35.22 20.31
N GLU A 38 14.80 34.23 21.20
CA GLU A 38 15.83 33.19 21.25
C GLU A 38 15.80 32.28 20.00
N GLY A 39 14.70 32.31 19.24
CA GLY A 39 14.54 31.58 17.97
C GLY A 39 13.77 30.27 18.10
N GLU A 40 13.19 29.99 19.27
CA GLU A 40 12.37 28.81 19.49
C GLU A 40 11.03 28.91 18.74
N LYS A 41 10.69 27.87 17.96
CA LYS A 41 9.44 27.82 17.18
C LYS A 41 8.26 27.42 18.06
N VAL A 42 7.62 28.41 18.66
CA VAL A 42 6.42 28.21 19.49
C VAL A 42 5.20 27.77 18.66
N LYS A 43 4.73 26.52 18.83
CA LYS A 43 3.65 25.89 18.04
C LYS A 43 2.38 25.60 18.87
N ASP A 44 1.73 26.66 19.35
CA ASP A 44 0.60 26.55 20.28
C ASP A 44 -0.79 26.79 19.65
N ASP A 45 -0.87 26.94 18.33
CA ASP A 45 -2.14 27.23 17.67
C ASP A 45 -3.00 25.96 17.58
N VAL A 46 -4.06 25.90 18.40
CA VAL A 46 -5.00 24.78 18.47
C VAL A 46 -5.59 24.43 17.11
N THR A 47 -5.90 25.43 16.27
CA THR A 47 -6.50 25.18 14.96
C THR A 47 -5.50 24.53 14.00
N LYS A 48 -4.24 24.98 14.02
CA LYS A 48 -3.16 24.41 13.21
C LYS A 48 -2.79 23.01 13.70
N LEU A 49 -2.75 22.78 15.01
CA LEU A 49 -2.51 21.46 15.60
C LEU A 49 -3.60 20.46 15.22
N LYS A 50 -4.89 20.84 15.32
CA LYS A 50 -6.02 20.00 14.87
C LYS A 50 -5.94 19.70 13.38
N LYS A 51 -5.63 20.70 12.54
CA LYS A 51 -5.44 20.50 11.09
C LYS A 51 -4.26 19.56 10.80
N ALA A 52 -3.14 19.69 11.52
CA ALA A 52 -1.99 18.80 11.36
C ALA A 52 -2.33 17.35 11.74
N LEU A 53 -3.10 17.13 12.80
CA LEU A 53 -3.59 15.80 13.17
C LEU A 53 -4.48 15.21 12.06
N LYS A 54 -5.46 15.97 11.58
CA LYS A 54 -6.33 15.53 10.46
C LYS A 54 -5.54 15.20 9.19
N ARG A 55 -4.49 15.96 8.87
CA ARG A 55 -3.62 15.64 7.72
C ARG A 55 -2.88 14.31 7.91
N LYS A 56 -2.28 14.09 9.09
CA LYS A 56 -1.62 12.82 9.42
C LYS A 56 -2.59 11.63 9.38
N GLU A 57 -3.82 11.81 9.85
CA GLU A 57 -4.85 10.77 9.78
C GLU A 57 -5.22 10.45 8.32
N LYS A 58 -5.42 11.47 7.49
CA LYS A 58 -5.69 11.30 6.05
C LYS A 58 -4.52 10.64 5.32
N GLU A 59 -3.28 11.01 5.64
CA GLU A 59 -2.09 10.35 5.10
C GLU A 59 -2.08 8.87 5.46
N LYS A 60 -2.26 8.54 6.74
CA LYS A 60 -2.35 7.14 7.18
C LYS A 60 -3.49 6.38 6.50
N HIS A 61 -4.64 7.02 6.29
CA HIS A 61 -5.76 6.44 5.56
C HIS A 61 -5.38 6.10 4.12
N LYS A 62 -4.86 7.08 3.38
CA LYS A 62 -4.39 6.89 2.00
C LYS A 62 -3.31 5.82 1.91
N MET A 63 -2.41 5.74 2.89
CA MET A 63 -1.42 4.67 2.93
C MET A 63 -2.10 3.31 3.09
N ARG A 64 -3.02 3.16 4.04
CA ARG A 64 -3.75 1.90 4.21
C ARG A 64 -4.50 1.49 2.94
N GLU A 65 -5.25 2.41 2.33
CA GLU A 65 -5.98 2.14 1.08
C GLU A 65 -5.05 1.69 -0.04
N LYS A 66 -3.95 2.41 -0.28
CA LYS A 66 -2.95 2.03 -1.29
C LYS A 66 -2.34 0.67 -1.04
N TRP A 67 -2.12 0.31 0.22
CA TRP A 67 -1.58 -1.00 0.58
C TRP A 67 -2.59 -2.11 0.35
N GLU A 68 -3.87 -1.88 0.65
CA GLU A 68 -4.94 -2.85 0.35
C GLU A 68 -5.18 -2.99 -1.16
N GLU A 69 -5.19 -1.89 -1.90
CA GLU A 69 -5.27 -1.89 -3.37
C GLU A 69 -4.13 -2.70 -3.99
N ARG A 70 -2.89 -2.50 -3.52
CA ARG A 70 -1.74 -3.31 -3.97
C ARG A 70 -1.89 -4.79 -3.67
N LYS A 71 -2.39 -5.15 -2.48
CA LYS A 71 -2.64 -6.56 -2.14
C LYS A 71 -3.70 -7.16 -3.05
N GLN A 72 -4.75 -6.42 -3.35
CA GLN A 72 -5.82 -6.88 -4.23
C GLN A 72 -5.31 -7.05 -5.66
N ALA A 73 -4.58 -6.07 -6.20
CA ALA A 73 -3.96 -6.17 -7.52
C ALA A 73 -3.04 -7.40 -7.64
N VAL A 74 -2.21 -7.68 -6.63
CA VAL A 74 -1.35 -8.87 -6.62
C VAL A 74 -2.18 -10.16 -6.64
N LYS A 75 -3.28 -10.25 -5.87
CA LYS A 75 -4.17 -11.41 -5.89
C LYS A 75 -4.82 -11.60 -7.25
N ASP A 76 -5.30 -10.52 -7.86
CA ASP A 76 -5.95 -10.55 -9.16
C ASP A 76 -4.96 -10.94 -10.27
N ASP A 77 -3.73 -10.45 -10.21
CA ASP A 77 -2.65 -10.83 -11.14
C ASP A 77 -2.30 -12.32 -11.03
N ILE A 78 -2.21 -12.85 -9.80
CA ILE A 78 -1.98 -14.28 -9.56
C ILE A 78 -3.14 -15.09 -10.14
N ALA A 79 -4.39 -14.74 -9.81
CA ALA A 79 -5.57 -15.43 -10.31
C ALA A 79 -5.67 -15.38 -11.85
N ALA A 80 -5.34 -14.26 -12.47
CA ALA A 80 -5.32 -14.11 -13.91
C ALA A 80 -4.24 -14.98 -14.56
N ARG A 81 -3.06 -15.09 -13.95
CA ARG A 81 -1.98 -15.98 -14.42
C ARG A 81 -2.38 -17.44 -14.30
N ASP A 82 -2.97 -17.82 -13.18
CA ASP A 82 -3.43 -19.19 -12.94
C ASP A 82 -4.54 -19.57 -13.92
N LYS A 83 -5.52 -18.69 -14.14
CA LYS A 83 -6.56 -18.88 -15.16
C LYS A 83 -5.98 -19.06 -16.56
N LYS A 84 -5.03 -18.21 -16.97
CA LYS A 84 -4.33 -18.38 -18.26
C LYS A 84 -3.62 -19.73 -18.34
N ARG A 85 -3.04 -20.20 -17.25
CA ARG A 85 -2.38 -21.52 -17.20
C ARG A 85 -3.38 -22.66 -17.32
N THR A 86 -4.51 -22.62 -16.61
CA THR A 86 -5.55 -23.65 -16.70
C THR A 86 -6.14 -23.71 -18.09
N ASP A 87 -6.43 -22.55 -18.70
CA ASP A 87 -6.99 -22.47 -20.05
C ASP A 87 -6.01 -23.03 -21.09
N ASN A 88 -4.71 -22.70 -20.97
CA ASN A 88 -3.67 -23.25 -21.85
C ASN A 88 -3.50 -24.77 -21.70
N ILE A 89 -3.59 -25.30 -20.48
CA ILE A 89 -3.53 -26.74 -20.23
C ILE A 89 -4.75 -27.45 -20.82
N ALA A 90 -5.95 -26.90 -20.63
CA ALA A 90 -7.18 -27.42 -21.21
C ALA A 90 -7.11 -27.44 -22.75
N MET A 91 -6.74 -26.32 -23.37
CA MET A 91 -6.54 -26.22 -24.82
C MET A 91 -5.51 -27.23 -25.33
N ARG A 92 -4.39 -27.44 -24.61
CA ARG A 92 -3.38 -28.43 -25.00
C ARG A 92 -3.93 -29.86 -24.92
N HIS A 93 -4.69 -30.16 -23.88
CA HIS A 93 -5.33 -31.46 -23.71
C HIS A 93 -6.37 -31.74 -24.79
N ASP A 94 -7.23 -30.77 -25.12
CA ASP A 94 -8.25 -30.89 -26.17
C ASP A 94 -7.60 -31.04 -27.56
N ARG A 95 -6.54 -30.27 -27.84
CA ARG A 95 -5.73 -30.45 -29.06
C ARG A 95 -5.06 -31.81 -29.13
N LYS A 96 -4.62 -32.38 -28.00
CA LYS A 96 -4.02 -33.73 -27.95
C LYS A 96 -5.08 -34.81 -28.20
N LYS A 97 -6.28 -34.68 -27.62
CA LYS A 97 -7.42 -35.56 -27.91
C LYS A 97 -7.83 -35.51 -29.39
N ASN A 98 -7.88 -34.31 -29.98
CA ASN A 98 -8.24 -34.13 -31.39
C ASN A 98 -7.10 -34.47 -32.37
N LYS A 99 -5.86 -34.72 -31.89
CA LYS A 99 -4.71 -35.12 -32.73
C LYS A 99 -4.69 -36.61 -33.10
N GLY A 100 -5.66 -37.39 -32.62
CA GLY A 100 -5.79 -38.81 -32.93
C GLY A 100 -6.38 -39.14 -34.32
N SER A 101 -6.87 -38.17 -35.11
CA SER A 101 -7.60 -38.51 -36.36
C SER A 101 -7.25 -37.71 -37.62
N LYS A 102 -6.27 -36.79 -37.61
CA LYS A 102 -5.84 -36.13 -38.86
C LYS A 102 -4.33 -36.19 -39.00
N ALA A 103 -3.89 -37.11 -39.86
CA ALA A 103 -2.60 -37.00 -40.53
C ALA A 103 -2.42 -35.56 -41.04
N ARG A 104 -1.25 -34.98 -40.79
CA ARG A 104 -0.93 -33.62 -41.25
C ARG A 104 -1.06 -33.63 -42.79
N PRO A 105 -1.90 -32.77 -43.40
CA PRO A 105 -1.94 -32.66 -44.85
C PRO A 105 -0.53 -32.27 -45.33
N GLY A 106 0.13 -33.16 -46.07
CA GLY A 106 1.52 -32.98 -46.54
C GLY A 106 2.61 -33.77 -45.80
N PHE A 107 2.29 -34.70 -44.89
CA PHE A 107 3.32 -35.62 -44.36
C PHE A 107 3.52 -36.83 -45.30
N GLU A 108 4.36 -36.67 -46.32
CA GLU A 108 4.88 -37.76 -47.18
C GLU A 108 6.10 -38.46 -46.56
N GLY A 109 6.17 -38.57 -45.22
CA GLY A 109 7.29 -39.17 -44.50
C GLY A 109 7.03 -40.59 -44.02
N GLY A 110 6.38 -41.41 -44.85
CA GLY A 110 6.05 -42.79 -44.48
C GLY A 110 6.86 -43.81 -45.26
N LYS A 111 7.80 -44.49 -44.57
CA LYS A 111 8.40 -45.82 -44.85
C LYS A 111 9.81 -45.88 -45.48
N THR A 112 10.87 -45.38 -44.83
CA THR A 112 12.24 -45.85 -45.15
C THR A 112 13.26 -45.72 -43.99
N PHE A 113 13.01 -46.22 -42.78
CA PHE A 113 14.15 -46.49 -41.86
C PHE A 113 13.76 -47.62 -40.90
N GLY A 114 14.01 -48.86 -41.30
CA GLY A 114 13.78 -50.00 -40.40
C GLY A 114 13.62 -51.37 -41.06
N LYS A 115 14.43 -51.74 -42.05
CA LYS A 115 14.62 -53.16 -42.38
C LYS A 115 15.93 -53.35 -43.14
N GLY A 116 16.91 -53.97 -42.50
CA GLY A 116 18.21 -54.27 -43.09
C GLY A 116 19.15 -54.94 -42.11
N LYS A 117 18.71 -56.02 -41.48
CA LYS A 117 19.59 -56.98 -40.80
C LYS A 117 19.37 -58.35 -41.43
N THR A 118 20.26 -58.72 -42.35
CA THR A 118 20.63 -60.06 -42.90
C THR A 118 21.60 -59.79 -44.06
N ASN A 119 22.71 -60.46 -44.35
CA ASN A 119 23.59 -61.45 -43.74
C ASN A 119 24.84 -61.55 -44.67
N SER A 120 25.96 -62.07 -44.14
CA SER A 120 27.02 -62.86 -44.82
C SER A 120 27.78 -62.32 -46.06
N GLY A 121 29.12 -62.31 -45.94
CA GLY A 121 30.10 -62.19 -47.02
C GLY A 121 31.49 -61.95 -46.46
#